data_AF-A0A949ZYM2-F1
#
_entry.id   AF-A0A949ZYM2-F1
#
_cell.length_a   1.000
_cell.length_b   1.000
_cell.length_c   1.000
_cell.angle_alpha   90.00
_cell.angle_beta   90.00
_cell.angle_gamma   90.00
#
_symmetry.space_group_name_H-M   'P 1'
#
loop_
_entity.id
_entity.type
_entity.pdbx_description
1 polymer ?
#
loop_
_entity_poly.entity_id
_entity_poly.type
_entity_poly.pdbx_seq_one_letter_code
_entity_poly.pdbx_strand_id
1 'polypeptide(L)'
;MVSSPQLTSALGARVARARAPLRRPRLRVFGASAGKGFTLIELVVTLALVGLMAMVAVPLYEVTAIRMKEMELRTALRQIRSALDAYKDAADAGKIQKDPSDSGYPPNLKILVEGVDTAQQSSVNLQSVSSMASGASANANANANASDTGPTRLMFLRQIPRDPFTPDPSLPLEEQWDTRAYGSPPSDPQPGKDVYDVMSKSATIGSNGMAYKEW
;
A
#
# COMPACT_ATOMS: atom_id res chain seq x y z
N MET A 1 34.48 -71.38 24.27
CA MET A 1 34.15 -72.14 23.05
C MET A 1 34.54 -71.24 21.89
N VAL A 2 35.76 -71.36 21.34
CA VAL A 2 36.23 -72.44 20.44
C VAL A 2 35.41 -72.36 19.15
N SER A 3 35.91 -72.13 17.94
CA SER A 3 37.26 -72.28 17.38
C SER A 3 37.29 -71.58 16.02
N SER A 4 38.42 -70.98 15.63
CA SER A 4 38.89 -71.09 14.23
C SER A 4 39.41 -72.52 14.02
N PRO A 5 39.34 -73.12 12.81
CA PRO A 5 40.52 -73.10 11.90
C PRO A 5 40.14 -73.20 10.37
N GLN A 6 40.76 -72.49 9.42
CA GLN A 6 42.08 -72.61 8.75
C GLN A 6 42.02 -73.18 7.31
N LEU A 7 42.68 -72.43 6.40
CA LEU A 7 43.54 -72.79 5.24
C LEU A 7 42.86 -73.49 4.04
N THR A 8 43.27 -73.33 2.76
CA THR A 8 44.61 -73.27 2.15
C THR A 8 44.52 -72.58 0.76
N SER A 9 45.46 -71.70 0.37
CA SER A 9 46.66 -71.96 -0.47
C SER A 9 46.46 -71.89 -2.00
N ALA A 10 47.07 -70.87 -2.62
CA ALA A 10 47.93 -70.96 -3.82
C ALA A 10 48.35 -69.52 -4.21
N LEU A 11 49.58 -69.08 -3.94
CA LEU A 11 50.80 -69.30 -4.73
C LEU A 11 50.90 -68.39 -5.97
N GLY A 12 51.81 -67.41 -5.88
CA GLY A 12 52.70 -67.07 -6.98
C GLY A 12 52.25 -65.96 -7.93
N ALA A 13 52.80 -64.76 -7.75
CA ALA A 13 53.61 -64.11 -8.78
C ALA A 13 54.23 -62.82 -8.21
N ARG A 14 55.54 -62.88 -7.97
CA ARG A 14 56.38 -61.70 -7.84
C ARG A 14 56.43 -61.00 -9.21
N VAL A 15 55.97 -59.76 -9.28
CA VAL A 15 56.45 -58.82 -10.29
C VAL A 15 56.76 -57.50 -9.59
N ALA A 16 58.05 -57.26 -9.47
CA ALA A 16 58.61 -55.96 -9.17
C ALA A 16 58.31 -54.98 -10.30
N ARG A 17 57.87 -53.76 -9.99
CA ARG A 17 58.57 -52.55 -10.46
C ARG A 17 57.92 -51.25 -9.98
N ALA A 18 58.82 -50.29 -9.80
CA ALA A 18 58.64 -48.85 -9.91
C ALA A 18 57.85 -48.15 -8.79
N ARG A 19 58.60 -47.67 -7.81
CA ARG A 19 58.28 -46.43 -7.09
C ARG A 19 58.20 -45.29 -8.11
N ALA A 20 57.00 -44.95 -8.57
CA ALA A 20 56.77 -43.69 -9.26
C ALA A 20 56.73 -42.56 -8.21
N PRO A 21 57.44 -41.43 -8.41
CA PRO A 21 57.32 -40.31 -7.50
C PRO A 21 55.90 -39.72 -7.59
N LEU A 22 55.34 -39.37 -6.44
CA LEU A 22 54.09 -38.63 -6.31
C LEU A 22 54.15 -37.39 -7.22
N ARG A 23 53.50 -37.47 -8.38
CA ARG A 23 53.32 -36.34 -9.28
C ARG A 23 52.29 -35.43 -8.61
N ARG A 24 52.78 -34.50 -7.77
CA ARG A 24 51.97 -33.42 -7.22
C ARG A 24 51.27 -32.75 -8.41
N PRO A 25 49.93 -32.68 -8.46
CA PRO A 25 49.29 -31.78 -9.40
C PRO A 25 49.77 -30.39 -9.00
N ARG A 26 50.63 -29.78 -9.82
CA ARG A 26 50.79 -28.33 -9.79
C ARG A 26 49.39 -27.82 -10.12
N LEU A 27 48.65 -27.37 -9.11
CA LEU A 27 47.48 -26.54 -9.32
C LEU A 27 47.97 -25.42 -10.22
N ARG A 28 47.56 -25.50 -11.47
CA ARG A 28 47.73 -24.42 -12.42
C ARG A 28 46.85 -23.32 -11.85
N VAL A 29 47.44 -22.46 -11.01
CA VAL A 29 46.90 -21.16 -10.68
C VAL A 29 46.53 -20.57 -12.04
N PHE A 30 45.23 -20.42 -12.29
CA PHE A 30 44.75 -19.74 -13.48
C PHE A 30 45.54 -18.44 -13.55
N GLY A 31 46.34 -18.29 -14.61
CA GLY A 31 47.33 -17.23 -14.71
C GLY A 31 46.64 -15.92 -14.36
N ALA A 32 47.13 -15.26 -13.31
CA ALA A 32 46.90 -13.84 -13.13
C ALA A 32 47.44 -13.19 -14.41
N SER A 33 46.53 -12.80 -15.31
CA SER A 33 46.88 -12.07 -16.51
C SER A 33 47.61 -10.81 -16.07
N ALA A 34 48.87 -10.67 -16.50
CA ALA A 34 49.60 -9.42 -16.39
C ALA A 34 48.72 -8.28 -16.92
N GLY A 35 48.50 -7.27 -16.09
CA GLY A 35 47.50 -6.22 -16.31
C GLY A 35 47.74 -5.47 -17.60
N LYS A 36 46.91 -5.75 -18.61
CA LYS A 36 46.64 -4.80 -19.68
C LYS A 36 45.70 -3.76 -19.08
N GLY A 37 46.15 -2.52 -18.94
CA GLY A 37 45.28 -1.41 -18.57
C GLY A 37 44.16 -1.23 -19.60
N PHE A 38 43.03 -0.66 -19.17
CA PHE A 38 41.92 -0.33 -20.08
C PHE A 38 42.41 0.61 -21.17
N THR A 39 42.11 0.29 -22.42
CA THR A 39 42.45 1.16 -23.54
C THR A 39 41.42 2.29 -23.64
N LEU A 40 41.83 3.47 -24.14
CA LEU A 40 40.90 4.58 -24.38
C LEU A 40 39.76 4.16 -25.30
N ILE A 41 40.04 3.32 -26.31
CA ILE A 41 39.02 2.81 -27.22
C ILE A 41 38.00 1.89 -26.52
N GLU A 42 38.43 1.04 -25.59
CA GLU A 42 37.53 0.17 -24.83
C GLU A 42 36.61 0.99 -23.91
N LEU A 43 37.15 2.04 -23.28
CA LEU A 43 36.37 2.97 -22.48
C LEU A 43 35.34 3.73 -23.35
N VAL A 44 35.73 4.16 -24.55
CA VAL A 44 34.81 4.84 -25.48
C VAL A 44 33.73 3.89 -26.01
N VAL A 45 34.08 2.66 -26.40
CA VAL A 45 33.11 1.67 -26.91
C VAL A 45 32.11 1.25 -25.83
N THR A 46 32.57 1.03 -24.60
CA THR A 46 31.69 0.65 -23.47
C THR A 46 30.76 1.80 -23.10
N LEU A 47 31.26 3.04 -23.00
CA LEU A 47 30.42 4.21 -22.74
C LEU A 47 29.41 4.45 -23.88
N ALA A 48 29.82 4.25 -25.13
CA ALA A 48 28.93 4.36 -26.29
C ALA A 48 27.80 3.32 -26.24
N LEU A 49 28.10 2.07 -25.86
CA LEU A 49 27.08 1.02 -25.72
C LEU A 49 26.12 1.30 -24.57
N VAL A 50 26.63 1.76 -23.41
CA VAL A 50 25.78 2.15 -22.27
C VAL A 50 24.90 3.35 -22.64
N GLY A 51 25.44 4.34 -23.36
CA GLY A 51 24.67 5.50 -23.84
C GLY A 51 23.53 5.10 -24.79
N LEU A 52 23.78 4.19 -25.73
CA LEU A 52 22.75 3.65 -26.63
C LEU A 52 21.64 2.95 -25.84
N MET A 53 22.00 2.12 -24.86
CA MET A 53 21.03 1.42 -24.01
C MET A 53 20.20 2.39 -23.16
N ALA A 54 20.83 3.42 -22.61
CA ALA A 54 20.14 4.43 -21.80
C ALA A 54 19.04 5.15 -22.60
N MET A 55 19.31 5.47 -23.87
CA MET A 55 18.33 6.15 -24.73
C MET A 55 17.03 5.35 -24.94
N VAL A 56 17.14 4.02 -25.04
CA VAL A 56 15.97 3.13 -25.18
C VAL A 56 15.25 2.91 -23.85
N ALA A 57 16.00 2.90 -22.74
CA ALA A 57 15.46 2.54 -21.42
C ALA A 57 14.59 3.64 -20.78
N VAL A 58 14.98 4.92 -20.89
CA VAL A 58 14.29 6.05 -20.21
C VAL A 58 12.80 6.19 -20.57
N PRO A 59 12.38 6.26 -21.85
CA PRO A 59 10.97 6.49 -22.19
C PRO A 59 10.06 5.34 -21.72
N LEU A 60 10.58 4.12 -21.63
CA LEU A 60 9.83 2.97 -21.14
C LEU A 60 9.55 3.09 -19.63
N TYR A 61 10.53 3.58 -18.86
CA TYR A 61 10.37 3.78 -17.42
C TYR A 61 9.28 4.81 -17.11
N GLU A 62 9.27 5.95 -17.81
CA GLU A 62 8.27 7.02 -17.60
C GLU A 62 6.84 6.54 -17.85
N VAL A 63 6.60 5.78 -18.93
CA VAL A 63 5.27 5.23 -19.23
C VAL A 63 4.78 4.33 -18.10
N THR A 64 5.65 3.46 -17.57
CA THR A 64 5.26 2.58 -16.45
C THR A 64 4.94 3.37 -15.18
N ALA A 65 5.75 4.38 -14.86
CA ALA A 65 5.52 5.24 -13.70
C ALA A 65 4.20 6.02 -13.82
N ILE A 66 3.88 6.55 -15.01
CA ILE A 66 2.62 7.24 -15.27
C ILE A 66 1.45 6.27 -15.09
N ARG A 67 1.51 5.07 -15.68
CA ARG A 67 0.44 4.07 -15.52
C ARG A 67 0.19 3.69 -14.07
N MET A 68 1.24 3.58 -13.25
CA MET A 68 1.11 3.33 -11.81
C MET A 68 0.37 4.48 -11.12
N LYS A 69 0.77 5.73 -11.38
CA LYS A 69 0.08 6.92 -10.85
C LYS A 69 -1.37 7.01 -11.30
N GLU A 70 -1.68 6.65 -12.55
CA GLU A 70 -3.07 6.61 -13.04
C GLU A 70 -3.93 5.56 -12.34
N MET A 71 -3.36 4.39 -12.03
CA MET A 71 -4.06 3.36 -11.25
C MET A 71 -4.29 3.80 -9.80
N GLU A 72 -3.28 4.44 -9.21
CA GLU A 72 -3.36 5.02 -7.88
C GLU A 72 -4.44 6.11 -7.82
N LEU A 73 -4.48 7.03 -8.80
CA LEU A 73 -5.50 8.07 -8.90
C LEU A 73 -6.91 7.48 -8.96
N ARG A 74 -7.14 6.48 -9.83
CA ARG A 74 -8.46 5.83 -9.93
C ARG A 74 -8.87 5.15 -8.62
N THR A 75 -7.92 4.55 -7.92
CA THR A 75 -8.17 3.91 -6.64
C THR A 75 -8.50 4.95 -5.57
N ALA A 76 -7.74 6.04 -5.51
CA ALA A 76 -7.96 7.16 -4.61
C ALA A 76 -9.34 7.82 -4.82
N LEU A 77 -9.69 8.16 -6.07
CA LEU A 77 -10.99 8.75 -6.42
C LEU A 77 -12.14 7.83 -6.01
N ARG A 78 -12.05 6.53 -6.33
CA ARG A 78 -13.08 5.56 -5.92
C ARG A 78 -13.22 5.50 -4.41
N GLN A 79 -12.10 5.45 -3.69
CA GLN A 79 -12.09 5.37 -2.23
C GLN A 79 -12.76 6.60 -1.60
N ILE A 80 -12.47 7.82 -2.10
CA ILE A 80 -13.08 9.05 -1.58
C ILE A 80 -14.57 9.09 -1.96
N ARG A 81 -14.93 8.83 -3.22
CA ARG A 81 -16.34 8.82 -3.67
C ARG A 81 -17.18 7.84 -2.88
N SER A 82 -16.71 6.61 -2.67
CA SER A 82 -17.42 5.63 -1.82
C SER A 82 -17.58 6.08 -0.36
N ALA A 83 -16.64 6.87 0.17
CA ALA A 83 -16.78 7.43 1.51
C ALA A 83 -17.78 8.59 1.57
N LEU A 84 -17.85 9.42 0.52
CA LEU A 84 -18.88 10.45 0.36
C LEU A 84 -20.27 9.82 0.28
N ASP A 85 -20.42 8.77 -0.53
CA ASP A 85 -21.68 8.02 -0.65
C ASP A 85 -22.08 7.41 0.70
N ALA A 86 -21.14 6.79 1.42
CA ALA A 86 -21.41 6.23 2.74
C ALA A 86 -21.79 7.29 3.78
N TYR A 87 -21.20 8.50 3.70
CA TYR A 87 -21.59 9.64 4.54
C TYR A 87 -23.04 10.04 4.26
N LYS A 88 -23.38 10.17 2.97
CA LYS A 88 -24.74 10.51 2.53
C LYS A 88 -25.76 9.48 2.99
N ASP A 89 -25.45 8.19 2.85
CA ASP A 89 -26.29 7.10 3.35
C ASP A 89 -26.51 7.16 4.87
N ALA A 90 -25.46 7.47 5.64
CA ALA A 90 -25.56 7.62 7.09
C ALA A 90 -26.39 8.86 7.48
N ALA A 91 -26.27 9.96 6.74
CA ALA A 91 -27.04 11.17 6.93
C ALA A 91 -28.53 10.96 6.57
N ASP A 92 -28.82 10.18 5.53
CA ASP A 92 -30.19 9.86 5.13
C ASP A 92 -30.83 8.81 6.04
N ALA A 93 -30.04 7.91 6.62
CA ALA A 93 -30.47 7.01 7.68
C ALA A 93 -30.69 7.69 9.04
N GLY A 94 -30.39 9.00 9.16
CA GLY A 94 -30.53 9.76 10.42
C GLY A 94 -29.52 9.38 11.50
N LYS A 95 -28.42 8.71 11.14
CA LYS A 95 -27.34 8.35 12.07
C LYS A 95 -26.49 9.55 12.47
N ILE A 96 -26.47 10.57 11.63
CA ILE A 96 -25.72 11.83 11.83
C ILE A 96 -26.74 12.94 12.07
N GLN A 97 -26.47 13.80 13.06
CA GLN A 97 -27.28 14.99 13.28
C GLN A 97 -27.03 15.97 12.13
N LYS A 98 -28.05 16.25 11.31
CA LYS A 98 -28.00 17.18 10.18
C LYS A 98 -29.08 18.23 10.32
N ASP A 99 -28.82 19.43 9.81
CA ASP A 99 -29.87 20.41 9.61
C ASP A 99 -30.85 19.90 8.53
N PRO A 100 -32.18 20.05 8.68
CA PRO A 100 -33.15 19.60 7.69
C PRO A 100 -32.99 20.24 6.31
N SER A 101 -32.29 21.37 6.22
CA SER A 101 -32.02 22.10 4.98
C SER A 101 -30.70 21.70 4.32
N ASP A 102 -29.93 20.78 4.90
CA ASP A 102 -28.63 20.41 4.35
C ASP A 102 -28.74 19.31 3.29
N SER A 103 -27.82 19.30 2.32
CA SER A 103 -27.81 18.30 1.24
C SER A 103 -27.58 16.88 1.75
N GLY A 104 -26.99 16.73 2.93
CA GLY A 104 -26.57 15.47 3.52
C GLY A 104 -25.17 15.01 3.08
N TYR A 105 -24.45 15.82 2.30
CA TYR A 105 -23.03 15.62 2.01
C TYR A 105 -22.14 16.30 3.05
N PRO A 106 -20.90 15.85 3.24
CA PRO A 106 -20.01 16.46 4.21
C PRO A 106 -19.58 17.87 3.78
N PRO A 107 -19.37 18.82 4.72
CA PRO A 107 -18.92 20.17 4.40
C PRO A 107 -17.48 20.24 3.87
N ASN A 108 -16.63 19.26 4.21
CA ASN A 108 -15.25 19.16 3.74
C ASN A 108 -14.77 17.70 3.84
N LEU A 109 -13.64 17.37 3.20
CA LEU A 109 -13.09 16.01 3.21
C LEU A 109 -12.56 15.56 4.58
N LYS A 110 -12.15 16.52 5.42
CA LYS A 110 -11.54 16.24 6.72
C LYS A 110 -12.50 15.54 7.68
N ILE A 111 -13.78 15.89 7.62
CA ILE A 111 -14.83 15.28 8.46
C ILE A 111 -14.98 13.77 8.23
N LEU A 112 -14.61 13.28 7.04
CA LEU A 112 -14.65 11.84 6.73
C LEU A 112 -13.64 11.05 7.55
N VAL A 113 -12.53 11.69 7.95
CA VAL A 113 -11.47 11.09 8.76
C VAL A 113 -11.68 11.39 10.24
N GLU A 114 -12.01 12.63 10.60
CA GLU A 114 -12.27 13.00 12.00
C GLU A 114 -13.48 12.24 12.57
N GLY A 115 -14.43 11.91 11.71
CA GLY A 115 -15.67 11.24 12.06
C GLY A 115 -16.69 12.19 12.66
N VAL A 116 -17.93 11.72 12.72
CA VAL A 116 -19.07 12.50 13.25
C VAL A 116 -19.74 11.74 14.39
N ASP A 117 -20.18 12.48 15.40
CA ASP A 117 -20.89 11.89 16.53
C ASP A 117 -22.24 11.32 16.07
N THR A 118 -22.50 10.06 16.41
CA THR A 118 -23.76 9.41 16.03
C THR A 118 -24.91 9.89 16.92
N ALA A 119 -26.06 10.17 16.30
CA ALA A 119 -27.26 10.64 16.99
C ALA A 119 -27.89 9.56 17.91
N GLN A 120 -27.47 8.30 17.82
CA GLN A 120 -28.20 7.13 18.36
C GLN A 120 -27.52 6.38 19.52
N GLN A 121 -26.55 6.96 20.23
CA GLN A 121 -25.98 6.31 21.43
C GLN A 121 -26.29 6.97 22.76
N SER A 122 -27.14 8.00 22.78
CA SER A 122 -27.57 8.63 24.03
C SER A 122 -28.66 7.84 24.78
N SER A 123 -29.10 6.67 24.29
CA SER A 123 -30.21 5.89 24.87
C SER A 123 -29.84 4.53 25.46
N VAL A 124 -28.57 4.09 25.41
CA VAL A 124 -28.14 2.87 26.11
C VAL A 124 -27.71 3.20 27.53
N ASN A 125 -28.63 3.67 28.37
CA ASN A 125 -28.52 3.43 29.82
C ASN A 125 -29.85 3.60 30.60
N LEU A 126 -30.11 2.61 31.49
CA LEU A 126 -30.84 2.68 32.77
C LEU A 126 -32.30 2.19 32.95
N GLN A 127 -33.00 1.54 32.01
CA GLN A 127 -34.36 1.02 32.32
C GLN A 127 -34.61 -0.50 32.18
N SER A 128 -33.71 -1.28 31.58
CA SER A 128 -33.88 -2.74 31.49
C SER A 128 -33.10 -3.56 32.54
N VAL A 129 -32.30 -2.91 33.40
CA VAL A 129 -31.53 -3.60 34.47
C VAL A 129 -32.13 -3.40 35.87
N SER A 130 -33.08 -2.47 36.03
CA SER A 130 -33.70 -2.14 37.33
C SER A 130 -34.92 -2.99 37.69
N SER A 131 -35.43 -3.85 36.79
CA SER A 131 -36.58 -4.72 37.06
C SER A 131 -36.23 -6.18 37.35
N MET A 132 -34.94 -6.57 37.41
CA MET A 132 -34.52 -7.96 37.70
C MET A 132 -33.62 -8.12 38.94
N ALA A 133 -33.37 -7.08 39.71
CA ALA A 133 -32.47 -7.14 40.89
C ALA A 133 -33.20 -7.20 42.25
N SER A 134 -34.47 -7.60 42.31
CA SER A 134 -35.11 -7.99 43.57
C SER A 134 -34.85 -9.48 43.85
N GLY A 135 -33.63 -9.79 44.30
CA GLY A 135 -33.32 -11.06 44.98
C GLY A 135 -32.35 -11.99 44.26
N ALA A 136 -31.07 -11.65 44.22
CA ALA A 136 -29.98 -12.63 44.28
C ALA A 136 -28.65 -11.92 44.53
N SER A 137 -28.09 -12.13 45.72
CA SER A 137 -26.70 -11.80 46.04
C SER A 137 -25.78 -12.66 45.16
N ALA A 138 -25.11 -12.02 44.22
CA ALA A 138 -23.91 -12.55 43.59
C ALA A 138 -22.81 -11.51 43.78
N ASN A 139 -21.74 -11.95 44.44
CA ASN A 139 -20.47 -11.23 44.47
C ASN A 139 -19.93 -11.12 43.04
N ALA A 140 -20.37 -10.09 42.33
CA ALA A 140 -19.77 -9.65 41.10
C ALA A 140 -18.79 -8.55 41.47
N ASN A 141 -17.52 -8.92 41.67
CA ASN A 141 -16.43 -8.01 41.30
C ASN A 141 -16.44 -7.90 39.77
N ALA A 142 -17.50 -7.28 39.25
CA ALA A 142 -17.52 -6.72 37.93
C ALA A 142 -16.65 -5.47 38.04
N ASN A 143 -15.35 -5.63 37.80
CA ASN A 143 -14.63 -4.59 37.10
C ASN A 143 -15.22 -4.51 35.69
N ALA A 144 -16.47 -4.03 35.62
CA ALA A 144 -17.02 -3.43 34.45
C ALA A 144 -16.15 -2.18 34.28
N ASN A 145 -15.08 -2.33 33.51
CA ASN A 145 -14.70 -1.28 32.60
C ASN A 145 -15.96 -1.02 31.77
N ALA A 146 -16.85 -0.20 32.33
CA ALA A 146 -17.89 0.49 31.59
C ALA A 146 -17.14 0.97 30.37
N SER A 147 -17.50 0.39 29.22
CA SER A 147 -16.99 0.81 27.94
C SER A 147 -16.95 2.32 28.00
N ASP A 148 -15.75 2.84 27.86
CA ASP A 148 -15.37 4.22 27.63
C ASP A 148 -16.32 4.80 26.56
N THR A 149 -17.53 5.18 26.96
CA THR A 149 -18.63 5.52 26.06
C THR A 149 -18.59 7.03 25.88
N GLY A 150 -17.48 7.52 25.35
CA GLY A 150 -17.53 8.71 24.53
C GLY A 150 -18.48 8.47 23.36
N PRO A 151 -19.05 9.51 22.75
CA PRO A 151 -19.88 9.35 21.56
C PRO A 151 -19.15 8.46 20.53
N THR A 152 -19.76 7.36 20.07
CA THR A 152 -19.15 6.56 19.00
C THR A 152 -19.13 7.45 17.75
N ARG A 153 -17.94 7.91 17.40
CA ARG A 153 -17.68 8.65 16.18
C ARG A 153 -17.72 7.71 14.99
N LEU A 154 -18.58 8.02 14.04
CA LEU A 154 -18.67 7.30 12.78
C LEU A 154 -17.65 7.91 11.81
N MET A 155 -16.60 7.16 11.50
CA MET A 155 -15.56 7.54 10.53
C MET A 155 -15.84 6.84 9.19
N PHE A 156 -15.64 7.56 8.09
CA PHE A 156 -15.89 7.06 6.73
C PHE A 156 -14.60 6.74 5.99
N LEU A 157 -13.52 7.45 6.31
CA LEU A 157 -12.18 7.22 5.79
C LEU A 157 -11.20 7.00 6.95
N ARG A 158 -10.25 6.09 6.73
CA ARG A 158 -9.10 5.93 7.64
C ARG A 158 -8.10 7.08 7.48
N GLN A 159 -7.94 7.55 6.25
CA GLN A 159 -7.09 8.68 5.85
C GLN A 159 -7.52 9.12 4.44
N ILE A 160 -7.33 10.41 4.12
CA ILE A 160 -7.55 10.93 2.77
C ILE A 160 -6.39 10.44 1.88
N PRO A 161 -6.65 9.71 0.77
CA PRO A 161 -5.62 9.38 -0.20
C PRO A 161 -4.97 10.63 -0.80
N ARG A 162 -3.70 10.52 -1.17
CA ARG A 162 -2.97 11.58 -1.86
C ARG A 162 -3.35 11.62 -3.35
N ASP A 163 -3.40 12.81 -3.96
CA ASP A 163 -3.44 12.91 -5.42
C ASP A 163 -2.03 12.66 -5.99
N PRO A 164 -1.80 11.58 -6.77
CA PRO A 164 -0.48 11.26 -7.35
C PRO A 164 -0.04 12.25 -8.43
N PHE A 165 -0.94 13.12 -8.91
CA PHE A 165 -0.69 14.15 -9.90
C PHE A 165 -0.87 15.58 -9.35
N THR A 166 -0.91 15.75 -8.02
CA THR A 166 -0.96 17.09 -7.42
C THR A 166 0.22 17.94 -7.88
N PRO A 167 0.00 19.19 -8.33
CA PRO A 167 1.08 20.12 -8.67
C PRO A 167 1.98 20.46 -7.47
N ASP A 168 1.37 20.57 -6.29
CA ASP A 168 2.07 20.87 -5.05
C ASP A 168 1.87 19.72 -4.04
N PRO A 169 2.89 18.88 -3.82
CA PRO A 169 2.82 17.81 -2.86
C PRO A 169 2.94 18.28 -1.41
N SER A 170 3.31 19.54 -1.12
CA SER A 170 3.44 20.01 0.26
C SER A 170 2.11 20.42 0.89
N LEU A 171 1.06 20.60 0.08
CA LEU A 171 -0.27 20.97 0.56
C LEU A 171 -0.91 19.88 1.46
N PRO A 172 -1.77 20.28 2.42
CA PRO A 172 -2.62 19.35 3.16
C PRO A 172 -3.41 18.43 2.22
N LEU A 173 -3.65 17.19 2.64
CA LEU A 173 -4.27 16.17 1.78
C LEU A 173 -5.67 16.56 1.30
N GLU A 174 -6.46 17.26 2.13
CA GLU A 174 -7.77 17.79 1.74
C GLU A 174 -7.70 18.85 0.63
N GLU A 175 -6.62 19.63 0.55
CA GLU A 175 -6.44 20.69 -0.45
C GLU A 175 -5.79 20.20 -1.74
N GLN A 176 -5.33 18.95 -1.80
CA GLN A 176 -4.76 18.39 -3.03
C GLN A 176 -5.84 18.02 -4.05
N TRP A 177 -7.09 17.86 -3.61
CA TRP A 177 -8.24 17.53 -4.44
C TRP A 177 -9.03 18.78 -4.79
N ASP A 178 -9.55 18.84 -6.01
CA ASP A 178 -10.60 19.79 -6.35
C ASP A 178 -11.95 19.20 -5.94
N THR A 179 -12.86 20.06 -5.48
CA THR A 179 -14.14 19.62 -4.91
C THR A 179 -15.30 20.24 -5.65
N ARG A 180 -16.37 19.48 -5.76
CA ARG A 180 -17.60 19.89 -6.39
C ARG A 180 -18.72 19.85 -5.38
N ALA A 181 -19.47 20.93 -5.23
CA ALA A 181 -20.65 21.00 -4.39
C ALA A 181 -21.88 20.38 -5.05
N TYR A 182 -22.80 19.87 -4.25
CA TYR A 182 -24.04 19.24 -4.73
C TYR A 182 -24.90 20.22 -5.56
N GLY A 183 -24.92 21.49 -5.16
CA GLY A 183 -25.66 22.55 -5.85
C GLY A 183 -25.04 23.00 -7.18
N SER A 184 -23.86 22.50 -7.57
CA SER A 184 -23.15 22.95 -8.77
C SER A 184 -23.62 22.24 -10.06
N PRO A 185 -23.77 22.96 -11.19
CA PRO A 185 -24.11 22.35 -12.47
C PRO A 185 -23.09 21.29 -12.92
N PRO A 186 -23.51 20.21 -13.61
CA PRO A 186 -22.59 19.20 -14.14
C PRO A 186 -21.55 19.73 -15.12
N SER A 187 -21.86 20.80 -15.86
CA SER A 187 -20.96 21.41 -16.85
C SER A 187 -19.95 22.38 -16.25
N ASP A 188 -20.20 22.88 -15.04
CA ASP A 188 -19.36 23.87 -14.36
C ASP A 188 -19.27 23.51 -12.87
N PRO A 189 -18.45 22.51 -12.53
CA PRO A 189 -18.31 22.06 -11.15
C PRO A 189 -17.61 23.15 -10.33
N GLN A 190 -18.29 23.61 -9.28
CA GLN A 190 -17.75 24.61 -8.37
C GLN A 190 -17.70 24.06 -6.95
N PRO A 191 -16.67 24.42 -6.15
CA PRO A 191 -16.68 24.15 -4.72
C PRO A 191 -17.79 24.96 -4.04
N GLY A 192 -18.22 24.53 -2.86
CA GLY A 192 -19.33 25.18 -2.18
C GLY A 192 -19.45 24.76 -0.73
N LYS A 193 -20.69 24.76 -0.22
CA LYS A 193 -20.98 24.43 1.19
C LYS A 193 -20.65 22.97 1.53
N ASP A 194 -20.76 22.09 0.56
CA ASP A 194 -20.62 20.65 0.70
C ASP A 194 -19.68 20.06 -0.36
N VAL A 195 -19.29 18.82 -0.14
CA VAL A 195 -18.47 18.02 -1.06
C VAL A 195 -19.32 16.87 -1.58
N TYR A 196 -19.78 17.01 -2.82
CA TYR A 196 -20.51 15.99 -3.57
C TYR A 196 -19.56 15.08 -4.36
N ASP A 197 -18.56 15.67 -5.02
CA ASP A 197 -17.59 14.93 -5.82
C ASP A 197 -16.18 15.52 -5.66
N VAL A 198 -15.18 14.72 -5.98
CA VAL A 198 -13.77 15.07 -5.94
C VAL A 198 -13.09 14.77 -7.28
N MET A 199 -12.12 15.60 -7.63
CA MET A 199 -11.38 15.53 -8.89
C MET A 199 -9.90 15.82 -8.65
N SER A 200 -9.01 15.33 -9.51
CA SER A 200 -7.60 15.71 -9.47
C SER A 200 -7.43 17.19 -9.85
N LYS A 201 -6.52 17.89 -9.18
CA LYS A 201 -6.11 19.26 -9.55
C LYS A 201 -5.18 19.31 -10.77
N SER A 202 -4.83 18.16 -11.34
CA SER A 202 -3.92 18.08 -12.47
C SER A 202 -4.57 18.61 -13.75
N ALA A 203 -3.86 19.52 -14.44
CA ALA A 203 -4.23 20.00 -15.77
C ALA A 203 -3.83 19.04 -16.91
N THR A 204 -3.19 17.92 -16.57
CA THR A 204 -2.64 16.98 -17.54
C THR A 204 -3.70 16.03 -18.09
N ILE A 205 -3.51 15.63 -19.36
CA ILE A 205 -4.33 14.63 -20.03
C ILE A 205 -3.75 13.24 -19.76
N GLY A 206 -4.59 12.30 -19.34
CA GLY A 206 -4.18 10.93 -19.09
C GLY A 206 -3.97 10.13 -20.37
N SER A 207 -3.45 8.91 -20.23
CA SER A 207 -3.17 8.01 -21.34
C SER A 207 -4.42 7.57 -22.14
N ASN A 208 -5.61 7.84 -21.62
CA ASN A 208 -6.91 7.60 -22.28
C ASN A 208 -7.42 8.81 -23.08
N GLY A 209 -6.69 9.92 -23.13
CA GLY A 209 -7.08 11.14 -23.83
C GLY A 209 -8.06 12.04 -23.07
N MET A 210 -8.47 11.68 -21.85
CA MET A 210 -9.31 12.53 -20.97
C MET A 210 -8.44 13.20 -19.90
N ALA A 211 -8.78 14.44 -19.53
CA ALA A 211 -8.08 15.15 -18.46
C ALA A 211 -8.26 14.43 -17.12
N TYR A 212 -7.24 14.40 -16.25
CA TYR A 212 -7.35 13.72 -14.95
C TYR A 212 -8.45 14.30 -14.04
N LYS A 213 -8.77 15.58 -14.21
CA LYS A 213 -9.90 16.23 -13.53
C LYS A 213 -11.28 15.71 -13.97
N GLU A 214 -11.37 15.03 -15.11
CA GLU A 214 -12.62 14.49 -15.69
C GLU A 214 -12.81 12.99 -15.40
N TRP A 215 -11.93 12.39 -14.59
CA TRP A 215 -11.96 10.97 -14.24
C TRP A 215 -12.84 10.67 -13.04
#